data_AF-A0A2V6SMF6-F1
#
_entry.id   AF-A0A2V6SMF6-F1
#
_cell.length_a   1.000
_cell.length_b   1.000
_cell.length_c   1.000
_cell.angle_alpha   90.00
_cell.angle_beta   90.00
_cell.angle_gamma   90.00
#
_symmetry.space_group_name_H-M   'P 1'
#
loop_
_entity.id
_entity.type
_entity.pdbx_description
1 polymer ?
#
loop_
_entity_poly.entity_id
_entity_poly.type
_entity_poly.pdbx_seq_one_letter_code
_entity_poly.pdbx_strand_id
1 'polypeptide(L)' 'FVIFLLVRQVNRWTRPVPAPAAPTTRDCPYCLLAIPIRATRCAYCTADVTSPTRRA' A
#
# COMPACT_ATOMS: atom_id res chain seq x y z
N PHE A 1 17.53 -0.49 -35.59
CA PHE A 1 18.43 -0.35 -34.43
C PHE A 1 18.08 0.87 -33.57
N VAL A 2 17.90 2.06 -34.16
CA VAL A 2 17.60 3.32 -33.43
C VAL A 2 16.25 3.31 -32.69
N ILE A 3 15.22 2.69 -33.27
CA ILE A 3 13.87 2.64 -32.67
C ILE A 3 13.87 1.89 -31.32
N PHE A 4 14.63 0.80 -31.20
CA PHE A 4 14.73 0.04 -29.94
C PHE A 4 15.43 0.84 -28.83
N LEU A 5 16.48 1.60 -29.18
CA LEU A 5 17.15 2.51 -28.26
C LEU A 5 16.24 3.65 -27.83
N LEU A 6 15.41 4.16 -28.74
CA LEU A 6 14.46 5.25 -28.47
C LEU A 6 13.34 4.77 -27.52
N VAL A 7 12.77 3.58 -27.74
CA VAL A 7 11.76 2.98 -26.84
C VAL A 7 12.35 2.68 -25.46
N ARG A 8 13.59 2.16 -25.39
CA ARG A 8 14.28 1.91 -24.12
C ARG A 8 14.59 3.20 -23.36
N GLN A 9 14.96 4.27 -24.07
CA GLN A 9 15.19 5.58 -23.48
C GLN A 9 13.88 6.17 -22.96
N VAL A 10 12.80 6.12 -23.75
CA VAL A 10 11.48 6.57 -23.30
C VAL A 10 11.04 5.78 -22.07
N ASN A 11 11.04 4.44 -22.08
CA ASN A 11 10.69 3.63 -20.90
C ASN A 11 11.62 3.83 -19.68
N ARG A 12 12.85 4.33 -19.86
CA ARG A 12 13.76 4.66 -18.76
C ARG A 12 13.45 6.03 -18.16
N TRP A 13 12.91 6.95 -18.96
CA TRP A 13 12.58 8.33 -18.59
C TRP A 13 11.14 8.46 -18.08
N THR A 14 10.19 7.75 -18.69
CA THR A 14 8.94 7.33 -18.05
C THR A 14 9.28 6.21 -17.08
N ARG A 15 9.95 6.56 -15.97
CA ARG A 15 10.00 5.69 -14.79
C ARG A 15 8.56 5.20 -14.58
N PRO A 16 8.26 3.90 -14.67
CA PRO A 16 6.98 3.43 -14.16
C PRO A 16 6.97 3.91 -12.72
N VAL A 17 6.12 4.88 -12.42
CA VAL A 17 5.80 5.28 -11.07
C VAL A 17 5.59 3.95 -10.36
N PRO A 18 6.45 3.56 -9.39
CA PRO A 18 6.27 2.30 -8.71
C PRO A 18 4.83 2.33 -8.24
N ALA A 19 4.01 1.41 -8.77
CA ALA A 19 2.57 1.39 -8.57
C ALA A 19 2.33 1.73 -7.10
N PRO A 20 1.54 2.78 -6.80
CA PRO A 20 1.45 3.35 -5.46
C PRO A 20 1.30 2.18 -4.51
N ALA A 21 2.33 1.97 -3.69
CA ALA A 21 2.50 0.76 -2.90
C ALA A 21 1.15 0.48 -2.26
N ALA A 22 0.57 -0.68 -2.60
CA ALA A 22 -0.78 -1.05 -2.17
C ALA A 22 -0.94 -0.64 -0.70
N PRO A 23 -1.98 0.14 -0.35
CA PRO A 23 -2.02 0.89 0.90
C PRO A 23 -1.68 -0.06 2.04
N THR A 24 -0.50 0.09 2.66
CA THR A 24 -0.01 -0.86 3.67
C THR A 24 -0.68 -0.66 5.02
N THR A 25 -1.56 0.34 5.11
CA THR A 25 -2.25 0.80 6.30
C THR A 25 -3.77 0.71 6.13
N ARG A 26 -4.47 0.37 7.20
CA ARG A 26 -5.93 0.40 7.35
C ARG A 26 -6.27 1.12 8.64
N ASP A 27 -7.46 1.70 8.72
CA ASP A 27 -7.93 2.30 9.97
C ASP A 27 -8.42 1.22 10.94
N CYS A 28 -8.06 1.38 12.21
CA CYS A 28 -8.52 0.51 13.29
C CYS A 28 -10.03 0.75 13.54
N PRO A 29 -10.88 -0.29 13.61
CA PRO A 29 -12.33 -0.12 13.81
C PRO A 29 -12.71 0.40 15.21
N TYR A 30 -11.77 0.41 16.16
CA TYR A 30 -12.02 0.82 17.54
C TYR A 30 -11.60 2.27 17.82
N CYS A 31 -10.46 2.69 17.27
CA CYS A 31 -9.86 4.00 17.55
C CYS A 31 -9.63 4.85 16.30
N LEU A 32 -9.96 4.35 15.10
CA LEU A 32 -9.87 5.05 13.82
C LEU A 32 -8.46 5.53 13.46
N LEU A 33 -7.44 5.00 14.12
CA LEU A 33 -6.04 5.28 13.80
C LEU A 33 -5.51 4.33 12.71
N ALA A 34 -4.63 4.86 11.88
CA ALA A 34 -3.95 4.10 10.84
C ALA A 34 -3.02 3.04 11.45
N ILE A 35 -3.28 1.77 11.14
CA ILE A 35 -2.51 0.60 11.57
C ILE A 35 -2.08 -0.23 10.35
N PRO A 36 -0.97 -1.00 10.44
CA PRO A 36 -0.55 -1.84 9.34
C PRO A 36 -1.56 -2.98 9.07
N ILE A 37 -1.76 -3.34 7.81
CA ILE A 37 -2.75 -4.37 7.39
C ILE A 37 -2.56 -5.72 8.07
N ARG A 38 -1.32 -6.06 8.43
CA ARG A 38 -0.95 -7.33 9.06
C ARG A 38 -0.93 -7.26 10.59
N ALA A 39 -1.37 -6.14 11.20
CA ALA A 39 -1.46 -6.04 12.64
C ALA A 39 -2.51 -7.03 13.16
N THR A 40 -2.15 -7.80 14.18
CA THR A 40 -3.09 -8.59 14.99
C THR A 40 -3.57 -7.80 16.21
N ARG A 41 -2.80 -6.80 16.65
CA ARG A 41 -3.11 -5.89 17.76
C ARG A 41 -2.85 -4.44 17.36
N CYS A 42 -3.78 -3.55 17.71
CA CYS A 42 -3.60 -2.11 17.53
C CYS A 42 -2.59 -1.55 18.55
N ALA A 43 -1.58 -0.81 18.10
CA ALA A 43 -0.58 -0.20 18.98
C ALA A 43 -1.12 0.95 19.85
N TYR A 44 -2.28 1.52 19.48
CA TYR A 44 -2.85 2.70 20.13
C TYR A 44 -3.90 2.36 21.19
N CYS A 45 -4.76 1.37 20.91
CA CYS A 45 -5.84 0.96 21.82
C CYS A 45 -5.68 -0.46 22.37
N THR A 46 -4.59 -1.16 22.03
CA THR A 46 -4.32 -2.57 22.42
C THR A 46 -5.39 -3.59 22.04
N ALA A 47 -6.42 -3.18 21.29
CA ALA A 47 -7.48 -4.06 20.82
C ALA A 47 -6.94 -5.08 19.81
N ASP A 48 -7.42 -6.31 19.90
CA ASP A 48 -7.15 -7.35 18.91
C ASP A 48 -7.93 -7.03 17.62
N VAL A 49 -7.21 -6.89 16.51
CA VAL A 49 -7.73 -6.53 15.17
C VAL A 49 -7.52 -7.68 14.17
N THR A 50 -7.54 -8.91 14.68
CA THR A 50 -7.20 -10.20 14.02
C THR A 50 -7.96 -10.48 12.71
N SER A 51 -9.08 -9.81 12.45
CA SER A 51 -9.72 -9.84 11.12
C SER A 51 -10.00 -8.41 10.67
N PRO A 52 -9.68 -8.06 9.40
CA PRO A 52 -10.15 -6.81 8.83
C PRO A 52 -11.66 -6.96 8.68
N THR A 53 -12.39 -6.51 9.70
CA THR A 53 -13.84 -6.50 9.74
C THR A 53 -14.34 -5.68 8.55
N ARG A 54 -14.59 -6.38 7.45
CA ARG A 54 -15.22 -5.90 6.23
C ARG A 54 -16.66 -5.58 6.62
N ARG A 55 -16.93 -4.34 7.05
CA ARG A 55 -18.30 -3.85 7.29
C ARG A 55 -18.76 -3.05 6.08
N ALA A 56 -19.68 -3.67 5.35
CA ALA A 56 -20.62 -2.99 4.46
C ALA A 56 -21.52 -2.04 5.27
#